data_AF-A0A946ECF9-F1
#
_entry.id   AF-A0A946ECF9-F1
#
_cell.length_a   1.000
_cell.length_b   1.000
_cell.length_c   1.000
_cell.angle_alpha   90.00
_cell.angle_beta   90.00
_cell.angle_gamma   90.00
#
_symmetry.space_group_name_H-M   'P 1'
#
loop_
_entity.id
_entity.type
_entity.pdbx_description
1 polymer ?
#
loop_
_entity_poly.entity_id
_entity_poly.type
_entity_poly.pdbx_seq_one_letter_code
_entity_poly.pdbx_strand_id
1 'polypeptide(L)'
;MKQPRAWQRMLSGRRLDLLDPTPVDIEVEDIAHGLAFVARWNGQTQGDFAYSVAEHSLLVEEIYARLAPKAPAKWRLAALLHDAPEYVIGDMISPVKAAVGPGYEVLDE
;
A
#
# COMPACT_ATOMS: atom_id res chain seq x y z
N MET A 1 -15.38 -25.91 -11.27
CA MET A 1 -13.98 -25.48 -11.48
C MET A 1 -13.41 -25.09 -10.12
N LYS A 2 -12.17 -25.48 -9.78
CA LYS A 2 -11.50 -24.93 -8.58
C LYS A 2 -11.29 -23.43 -8.83
N GLN A 3 -11.80 -22.59 -7.93
CA GLN A 3 -11.50 -21.16 -8.01
C GLN A 3 -9.97 -20.97 -7.97
N PRO A 4 -9.39 -20.18 -8.87
CA PRO A 4 -7.97 -19.85 -8.82
C PRO A 4 -7.64 -19.20 -7.48
N ARG A 5 -6.41 -19.42 -6.99
CA ARG A 5 -5.97 -18.86 -5.71
C ARG A 5 -5.95 -17.34 -5.82
N ALA A 6 -6.90 -16.69 -5.16
CA ALA A 6 -7.09 -15.25 -5.20
C ALA A 6 -6.82 -14.61 -3.83
N TRP A 7 -5.96 -15.19 -2.97
CA TRP A 7 -5.70 -14.64 -1.64
C TRP A 7 -4.21 -14.57 -1.28
N GLN A 8 -3.84 -13.55 -0.51
CA GLN A 8 -2.54 -13.42 0.15
C GLN A 8 -2.64 -13.91 1.60
N ARG A 9 -1.66 -14.70 2.05
CA ARG A 9 -1.53 -15.11 3.45
C ARG A 9 -0.60 -14.14 4.16
N MET A 10 -1.03 -13.65 5.31
CA MET A 10 -0.23 -12.76 6.15
C MET A 10 0.50 -13.56 7.25
N LEU A 11 1.56 -12.97 7.81
CA LEU A 11 2.32 -13.58 8.91
C LEU A 11 1.50 -13.71 10.20
N SER A 12 0.51 -12.84 10.40
CA SER A 12 -0.50 -12.95 11.46
C SER A 12 -1.33 -14.23 11.40
N GLY A 13 -1.28 -14.95 10.28
CA GLY A 13 -2.13 -16.11 10.00
C GLY A 13 -3.47 -15.75 9.33
N ARG A 14 -3.75 -14.47 9.08
CA ARG A 14 -4.93 -14.01 8.32
C ARG A 14 -4.77 -14.24 6.83
N ARG A 15 -5.87 -14.16 6.08
CA ARG A 15 -5.91 -14.22 4.61
C ARG A 15 -6.70 -13.03 4.12
N LEU A 16 -6.19 -12.35 3.10
CA LEU A 16 -6.94 -11.35 2.36
C LEU A 16 -7.27 -11.91 0.98
N ASP A 17 -8.56 -11.92 0.63
CA ASP A 17 -8.99 -12.16 -0.76
C ASP A 17 -8.73 -10.89 -1.60
N LEU A 18 -8.10 -11.07 -2.75
CA LEU A 18 -7.67 -10.02 -3.66
C LEU A 18 -8.79 -9.56 -4.60
N LEU A 19 -9.81 -10.40 -4.78
CA LEU A 19 -10.94 -10.13 -5.68
C LEU A 19 -12.20 -9.70 -4.92
N ASP A 20 -12.25 -10.00 -3.62
CA ASP A 20 -13.34 -9.59 -2.72
C ASP A 20 -12.79 -9.31 -1.29
N PRO A 21 -11.96 -8.26 -1.13
CA PRO A 21 -11.35 -7.95 0.16
C PRO A 21 -12.42 -7.53 1.17
N THR A 22 -12.48 -8.21 2.32
CA THR A 22 -13.38 -7.78 3.41
C THR A 22 -12.63 -6.91 4.42
N PRO A 23 -13.22 -5.79 4.90
CA PRO A 23 -12.55 -4.90 5.85
C PRO A 23 -12.14 -5.59 7.16
N VAL A 24 -12.84 -6.65 7.56
CA VAL A 24 -12.53 -7.41 8.77
C VAL A 24 -11.27 -8.25 8.64
N ASP A 25 -10.74 -8.43 7.43
CA ASP A 25 -9.52 -9.16 7.14
C ASP A 25 -8.27 -8.27 7.05
N ILE A 26 -8.43 -6.96 7.19
CA ILE A 26 -7.36 -5.97 7.12
C ILE A 26 -6.92 -5.59 8.53
N GLU A 27 -5.64 -5.81 8.84
CA GLU A 27 -5.02 -5.42 10.12
C GLU A 27 -3.85 -4.46 9.85
N VAL A 28 -3.69 -3.46 10.71
CA VAL A 28 -2.66 -2.43 10.52
C VAL A 28 -1.24 -2.99 10.65
N GLU A 29 -1.05 -4.03 11.45
CA GLU A 29 0.24 -4.70 11.61
C GLU A 29 0.67 -5.43 10.33
N ASP A 30 -0.28 -6.04 9.62
CA ASP A 30 -0.01 -6.71 8.35
C ASP A 30 0.31 -5.70 7.25
N ILE A 31 -0.39 -4.56 7.22
CA ILE A 31 -0.07 -3.43 6.33
C ILE A 31 1.34 -2.92 6.64
N ALA A 32 1.61 -2.55 7.89
CA ALA A 32 2.88 -1.97 8.30
C ALA A 32 4.06 -2.91 7.97
N HIS A 33 3.90 -4.22 8.21
CA HIS A 33 4.90 -5.20 7.85
C HIS A 33 5.13 -5.26 6.34
N GLY A 34 4.06 -5.38 5.54
CA GLY A 34 4.20 -5.45 4.09
C GLY A 34 4.87 -4.20 3.52
N LEU A 35 4.35 -3.01 3.85
CA LEU A 35 4.86 -1.74 3.34
C LEU A 35 6.31 -1.45 3.73
N ALA A 36 6.78 -1.96 4.88
CA ALA A 36 8.17 -1.79 5.31
C ALA A 36 9.17 -2.56 4.43
N PHE A 37 8.71 -3.56 3.67
CA PHE A 37 9.55 -4.37 2.78
C PHE A 37 9.27 -4.18 1.28
N VAL A 38 8.21 -3.45 0.91
CA VAL A 38 7.98 -3.06 -0.49
C VAL A 38 8.89 -1.88 -0.82
N ALA A 39 9.82 -2.08 -1.75
CA ALA A 39 10.74 -1.04 -2.21
C ALA A 39 10.11 -0.18 -3.30
N ARG A 40 10.21 1.14 -3.17
CA ARG A 40 9.85 2.09 -4.22
C ARG A 40 10.97 2.24 -5.24
N TRP A 41 10.66 2.88 -6.38
CA TRP A 41 11.62 3.15 -7.46
C TRP A 41 12.28 1.89 -8.02
N ASN A 42 11.65 0.72 -7.88
CA ASN A 42 12.25 -0.58 -8.19
C ASN A 42 13.63 -0.78 -7.52
N GLY A 43 13.85 -0.18 -6.34
CA GLY A 43 15.10 -0.26 -5.60
C GLY A 43 16.26 0.54 -6.19
N GLN A 44 16.03 1.40 -7.18
CA GLN A 44 17.05 2.31 -7.74
C GLN A 44 17.25 3.53 -6.84
N THR A 45 17.63 3.27 -5.58
CA THR A 45 17.89 4.29 -4.56
C THR A 45 19.31 4.16 -4.01
N GLN A 46 19.85 5.27 -3.50
CA GLN A 46 21.16 5.27 -2.84
C GLN A 46 20.99 4.99 -1.34
N GLY A 47 21.87 4.16 -0.78
CA GLY A 47 21.88 3.82 0.65
C GLY A 47 21.96 2.31 0.88
N ASP A 48 22.13 1.93 2.14
CA ASP A 48 22.25 0.52 2.55
C ASP A 48 20.90 -0.21 2.58
N PHE A 49 19.80 0.54 2.61
CA PHE A 49 18.43 0.04 2.71
C PHE A 49 17.56 0.62 1.59
N ALA A 50 16.54 -0.14 1.19
CA ALA A 50 15.57 0.32 0.20
C ALA A 50 14.71 1.45 0.77
N TYR A 51 14.39 2.44 -0.08
CA TYR A 51 13.33 3.41 0.24
C TYR A 51 11.98 2.72 0.16
N SER A 52 11.37 2.45 1.31
CA SER A 52 10.17 1.63 1.41
C SER A 52 8.88 2.42 1.19
N VAL A 53 7.78 1.74 0.88
CA VAL A 53 6.45 2.35 0.82
C VAL A 53 6.02 2.87 2.19
N ALA A 54 6.42 2.20 3.29
CA ALA A 54 6.18 2.69 4.64
C ALA A 54 6.87 4.03 4.92
N GLU A 55 8.14 4.17 4.53
CA GLU A 55 8.89 5.42 4.68
C GLU A 55 8.27 6.55 3.86
N HIS A 56 7.87 6.25 2.62
CA HIS A 56 7.13 7.18 1.77
C HIS A 56 5.80 7.62 2.38
N SER A 57 5.03 6.68 2.94
CA SER A 57 3.74 6.97 3.56
C SER A 57 3.87 7.93 4.75
N LEU A 58 4.92 7.76 5.57
CA LEU A 58 5.25 8.68 6.67
C LEU A 58 5.65 10.06 6.13
N LEU A 59 6.47 10.13 5.08
CA LEU A 59 6.86 11.40 4.46
C LEU A 59 5.65 12.14 3.88
N VAL A 60 4.73 11.44 3.23
CA VAL A 60 3.48 12.02 2.68
C VAL A 60 2.59 12.56 3.79
N GLU A 61 2.42 11.80 4.88
CA GLU A 61 1.69 12.25 6.07
C GLU A 61 2.31 13.53 6.66
N GLU A 62 3.64 13.57 6.80
CA GLU A 62 4.36 14.72 7.34
C GLU A 62 4.21 15.96 6.43
N ILE A 63 4.35 15.80 5.12
CA ILE A 63 4.12 16.87 4.15
C ILE A 63 2.67 17.37 4.24
N TYR A 64 1.70 16.46 4.28
CA TYR A 64 0.29 16.80 4.40
C TYR A 64 0.00 17.59 5.68
N ALA A 65 0.53 17.15 6.82
CA ALA A 65 0.38 17.83 8.10
C ALA A 65 0.96 19.26 8.09
N ARG A 66 2.06 19.48 7.35
CA ARG A 66 2.66 20.82 7.17
C ARG A 66 1.84 21.71 6.25
N LEU A 67 1.28 21.16 5.17
CA LEU A 67 0.46 21.91 4.20
C LEU A 67 -0.94 22.24 4.76
N ALA A 68 -1.51 21.34 5.55
CA ALA A 68 -2.85 21.46 6.11
C ALA A 68 -2.83 21.26 7.64
N PRO A 69 -2.22 22.18 8.42
CA PRO A 69 -2.00 21.99 9.86
C PRO A 69 -3.30 21.93 10.70
N LYS A 70 -4.42 22.39 10.13
CA LYS A 70 -5.76 22.33 10.75
C LYS A 70 -6.61 21.17 10.24
N ALA A 71 -6.06 20.30 9.40
CA ALA A 71 -6.79 19.17 8.87
C ALA A 71 -7.22 18.23 10.01
N PRO A 72 -8.49 17.79 10.03
CA PRO A 72 -8.93 16.71 10.91
C PRO A 72 -8.03 15.47 10.82
N ALA A 73 -7.85 14.76 11.94
CA ALA A 73 -6.98 13.58 12.03
C ALA A 73 -7.30 12.51 10.98
N LYS A 74 -8.58 12.34 10.60
CA LYS A 74 -8.99 11.39 9.56
C LYS A 74 -8.32 11.63 8.20
N TRP A 75 -7.99 12.88 7.86
CA TRP A 75 -7.32 13.18 6.60
C TRP A 75 -5.82 12.97 6.65
N ARG A 76 -5.22 13.15 7.84
CA ARG A 76 -3.84 12.71 8.08
C ARG A 76 -3.72 11.19 8.00
N LEU A 77 -4.70 10.47 8.56
CA LEU A 77 -4.78 9.02 8.45
C LEU A 77 -4.98 8.58 6.99
N ALA A 78 -5.83 9.26 6.22
CA ALA A 78 -5.98 8.98 4.80
C ALA A 78 -4.68 9.21 4.02
N ALA A 79 -3.93 10.28 4.32
CA ALA A 79 -2.61 10.51 3.74
C ALA A 79 -1.60 9.41 4.13
N LEU A 80 -1.63 8.94 5.37
CA LEU A 80 -0.78 7.85 5.83
C LEU A 80 -1.12 6.51 5.17
N LEU A 81 -2.39 6.23 4.92
CA LEU A 81 -2.88 4.96 4.39
C LEU A 81 -3.11 4.97 2.87
N HIS A 82 -2.73 6.03 2.16
CA HIS A 82 -3.06 6.19 0.73
C HIS A 82 -2.49 5.06 -0.14
N ASP A 83 -1.27 4.61 0.16
CA ASP A 83 -0.62 3.48 -0.52
C ASP A 83 -0.75 2.16 0.27
N ALA A 84 -1.69 2.09 1.24
CA ALA A 84 -1.92 0.86 2.01
C ALA A 84 -2.20 -0.36 1.13
N PRO A 85 -2.95 -0.29 0.01
CA PRO A 85 -3.16 -1.43 -0.88
C PRO A 85 -1.87 -2.11 -1.37
N GLU A 86 -0.75 -1.39 -1.46
CA GLU A 86 0.54 -1.90 -1.97
C GLU A 86 1.13 -3.04 -1.12
N TYR A 87 0.68 -3.23 0.13
CA TYR A 87 1.09 -4.39 0.95
C TYR A 87 0.63 -5.73 0.36
N VAL A 88 -0.29 -5.67 -0.61
CA VAL A 88 -0.91 -6.80 -1.29
C VAL A 88 -0.67 -6.78 -2.78
N ILE A 89 -0.86 -5.63 -3.45
CA ILE A 89 -0.70 -5.52 -4.91
C ILE A 89 0.74 -5.21 -5.35
N GLY A 90 1.59 -4.76 -4.42
CA GLY A 90 2.96 -4.30 -4.68
C GLY A 90 3.03 -2.86 -5.23
N ASP A 91 4.19 -2.21 -5.07
CA ASP A 91 4.47 -0.91 -5.70
C ASP A 91 4.64 -1.10 -7.21
N MET A 92 4.00 -0.22 -7.98
CA MET A 92 4.14 -0.17 -9.42
C MET A 92 4.43 1.27 -9.85
N ILE A 93 5.55 1.44 -10.57
CA ILE A 93 5.96 2.76 -11.03
C ILE A 93 4.87 3.39 -11.92
N SER A 94 4.66 4.69 -11.75
CA SER A 94 3.57 5.44 -12.42
C SER A 94 3.49 5.23 -13.93
N PRO A 95 4.60 5.13 -14.70
CA PRO A 95 4.53 4.86 -16.13
C PRO A 95 3.92 3.49 -16.47
N VAL A 96 4.09 2.49 -15.60
CA VAL A 96 3.49 1.17 -15.78
C VAL A 96 2.02 1.21 -15.37
N LYS A 97 1.65 1.85 -14.25
CA LYS A 97 0.22 2.07 -13.87
C LYS A 97 -0.59 2.65 -15.04
N ALA A 98 -0.06 3.63 -15.75
CA ALA A 98 -0.70 4.22 -16.92
C ALA A 98 -0.87 3.25 -18.12
N ALA A 99 -0.10 2.16 -18.18
CA ALA A 99 -0.10 1.21 -19.29
C ALA A 99 -0.89 -0.09 -19.03
N VAL A 100 -1.07 -0.51 -17.76
CA VAL A 100 -1.78 -1.77 -17.40
C VAL A 100 -3.30 -1.67 -17.63
N GLY A 101 -3.84 -0.44 -17.70
CA GLY A 101 -5.24 -0.17 -18.02
C GLY A 101 -6.21 -0.30 -16.83
N PRO A 102 -7.51 -0.10 -17.07
CA PRO A 102 -8.50 0.16 -16.01
C PRO A 102 -8.75 -1.02 -15.07
N GLY A 103 -8.37 -2.24 -15.45
CA GLY A 103 -8.49 -3.40 -14.56
C GLY A 103 -7.57 -3.35 -13.34
N TYR A 104 -6.48 -2.58 -13.40
CA TYR A 104 -5.58 -2.38 -12.27
C TYR A 104 -6.05 -1.22 -11.37
N GLU A 105 -6.62 -0.17 -11.94
CA GLU A 105 -7.18 0.96 -11.18
C GLU A 105 -8.26 0.50 -10.19
N VAL A 106 -9.11 -0.45 -10.58
CA VAL A 106 -10.15 -1.03 -9.70
C VAL A 106 -9.57 -1.82 -8.52
N LEU A 107 -8.34 -2.32 -8.62
CA LEU A 107 -7.66 -3.02 -7.53
C LEU A 107 -6.90 -2.07 -6.59
N ASP A 108 -6.65 -0.84 -7.02
CA ASP A 108 -5.92 0.22 -6.31
C ASP A 108 -6.88 1.15 -5.52
N GLU A 109 -8.17 1.19 -5.90
CA GLU A 109 -9.27 1.93 -5.22
C GLU A 109 -9.82 1.22 -3.97
#